data_AF-A0A2V6SDB4-F1
#
_entry.id   AF-A0A2V6SDB4-F1
#
_cell.length_a   1.000
_cell.length_b   1.000
_cell.length_c   1.000
_cell.angle_alpha   90.00
_cell.angle_beta   90.00
_cell.angle_gamma   90.00
#
_symmetry.space_group_name_H-M   'P 1'
#
loop_
_entity.id
_entity.type
_entity.pdbx_description
1 polymer ?
#
loop_
_entity_poly.entity_id
_entity_poly.type
_entity_poly.pdbx_seq_one_letter_code
_entity_poly.pdbx_strand_id
1 'polypeptide(L)'
;IALVVGECQGGVGTRDLMARGVRTDTFLCAEPTDSGILTLHAASHYLRVAVTGRTGHPGAHDRGLSAVQKMLELTTRLGPMHEAIRPGGWMTFRPNPACGGLPRY
;
A
#
# COMPACT_ATOMS: atom_id res chain seq x y z
N ILE A 1 -6.85 -13.07 -26.02
CA ILE A 1 -6.21 -13.38 -24.72
C ILE A 1 -4.88 -12.64 -24.69
N ALA A 2 -4.58 -11.92 -23.62
CA ALA A 2 -3.30 -11.24 -23.44
C ALA A 2 -2.67 -11.74 -22.14
N LEU A 3 -1.38 -12.10 -22.20
CA LEU A 3 -0.59 -12.51 -21.04
C LEU A 3 0.46 -11.43 -20.82
N VAL A 4 0.54 -10.90 -19.62
CA VAL A 4 1.38 -9.76 -19.28
C VAL A 4 2.19 -10.05 -18.03
N VAL A 5 3.34 -9.40 -17.92
CA VAL A 5 4.22 -9.47 -16.75
C VAL A 5 4.15 -8.18 -15.93
N GLY A 6 4.60 -8.24 -14.68
CA GLY A 6 4.75 -7.05 -13.83
C GLY A 6 3.43 -6.44 -13.36
N GLU A 7 2.41 -7.26 -13.10
CA GLU A 7 1.15 -6.84 -12.47
C GLU A 7 1.43 -6.15 -11.11
N CYS A 8 2.13 -6.84 -10.19
CA CYS A 8 2.55 -6.32 -8.89
C CYS A 8 3.54 -5.13 -8.93
N GLN A 9 3.97 -4.69 -10.11
CA GLN A 9 4.91 -3.58 -10.31
C GLN A 9 4.19 -2.35 -10.89
N GLY A 10 2.88 -2.26 -10.71
CA GLY A 10 2.04 -1.20 -11.27
C GLY A 10 1.57 -1.51 -12.70
N GLY A 11 1.40 -2.79 -13.03
CA GLY A 11 0.83 -3.24 -14.30
C GLY A 11 1.69 -2.91 -15.53
N VAL A 12 3.02 -3.05 -15.42
CA VAL A 12 3.96 -2.61 -16.48
C VAL A 12 3.63 -3.26 -17.83
N GLY A 13 3.38 -4.57 -17.87
CA GLY A 13 3.02 -5.27 -19.11
C GLY A 13 1.67 -4.85 -19.67
N THR A 14 0.65 -4.62 -18.83
CA THR A 14 -0.65 -4.09 -19.25
C THR A 14 -0.49 -2.69 -19.85
N ARG A 15 0.32 -1.83 -19.23
CA ARG A 15 0.60 -0.48 -19.73
C ARG A 15 1.30 -0.49 -21.08
N ASP A 16 2.29 -1.38 -21.25
CA ASP A 16 2.97 -1.58 -22.55
C ASP A 16 1.98 -2.08 -23.63
N LEU A 17 1.13 -3.06 -23.30
CA LEU A 17 0.10 -3.56 -24.20
C LEU A 17 -0.84 -2.44 -24.69
N MET A 18 -1.28 -1.58 -23.76
CA MET A 18 -2.14 -0.43 -24.08
C MET A 18 -1.40 0.62 -24.91
N ALA A 19 -0.12 0.87 -24.62
CA ALA A 19 0.74 1.79 -25.37
C ALA A 19 0.96 1.31 -26.82
N ARG A 20 1.00 -0.01 -27.05
CA ARG A 20 1.07 -0.62 -28.40
C ARG A 20 -0.24 -0.57 -29.19
N GLY A 21 -1.30 0.01 -28.63
CA GLY A 21 -2.55 0.26 -29.34
C GLY A 21 -3.59 -0.84 -29.23
N VAL A 22 -3.41 -1.85 -28.36
CA VAL A 22 -4.45 -2.87 -28.13
C VAL A 22 -5.69 -2.21 -27.51
N ARG A 23 -6.87 -2.50 -28.07
CA ARG A 23 -8.17 -1.99 -27.63
C ARG A 23 -9.20 -3.11 -27.68
N THR A 24 -10.22 -3.00 -26.84
CA THR A 24 -11.34 -3.94 -26.72
C THR A 24 -12.52 -3.20 -26.09
N ASP A 25 -13.75 -3.65 -26.36
CA ASP A 25 -14.95 -3.10 -25.73
C ASP A 25 -15.05 -3.48 -24.25
N THR A 26 -14.48 -4.63 -23.87
CA THR A 26 -14.51 -5.17 -22.50
C THR A 26 -13.32 -6.10 -22.27
N PHE A 27 -12.89 -6.24 -21.01
CA PHE A 27 -11.88 -7.22 -20.58
C PHE A 27 -12.32 -7.94 -19.31
N LEU A 28 -11.77 -9.14 -19.09
CA LEU A 28 -11.93 -9.93 -17.87
C LEU A 28 -10.53 -10.25 -17.33
N CYS A 29 -10.33 -10.05 -16.03
CA CYS A 29 -9.11 -10.43 -15.33
C CYS A 29 -9.40 -11.65 -14.46
N ALA A 30 -8.76 -12.78 -14.75
CA ALA A 30 -9.04 -14.07 -14.12
C ALA A 30 -8.26 -14.24 -12.80
N GLU A 31 -8.40 -13.28 -11.89
CA GLU A 31 -7.81 -13.34 -10.55
C GLU A 31 -8.50 -14.41 -9.68
N PRO A 32 -7.82 -14.95 -8.66
CA PRO A 32 -8.34 -15.98 -7.77
C PRO A 32 -9.42 -15.42 -6.84
N THR A 33 -10.62 -15.22 -7.38
CA THR A 33 -11.78 -14.59 -6.73
C THR A 33 -12.81 -15.60 -6.23
N ASP A 34 -12.44 -16.89 -6.17
CA ASP A 34 -13.32 -17.99 -5.77
C ASP A 34 -14.64 -18.02 -6.55
N SER A 35 -14.55 -17.88 -7.88
CA SER A 35 -15.69 -17.76 -8.81
C SER A 35 -16.58 -16.52 -8.61
N GLY A 36 -16.16 -15.55 -7.80
CA GLY A 36 -16.82 -14.27 -7.63
C GLY A 36 -16.59 -13.29 -8.79
N ILE A 37 -17.55 -12.41 -9.04
CA ILE A 37 -17.39 -11.30 -9.98
C ILE A 37 -17.09 -10.03 -9.17
N LEU A 38 -15.85 -9.55 -9.26
CA LEU A 38 -15.42 -8.32 -8.60
C LEU A 38 -15.48 -7.14 -9.57
N THR A 39 -16.30 -6.13 -9.24
CA THR A 39 -16.42 -4.87 -9.99
C THR A 39 -15.81 -3.67 -9.25
N LEU A 40 -15.31 -3.89 -8.04
CA LEU A 40 -14.67 -2.90 -7.18
C LEU A 40 -13.27 -3.40 -6.80
N HIS A 41 -12.27 -2.52 -6.87
CA HIS A 41 -10.92 -2.79 -6.42
C HIS A 41 -10.34 -1.54 -5.74
N ALA A 42 -9.32 -1.74 -4.92
CA ALA A 42 -8.57 -0.66 -4.30
C ALA A 42 -7.38 -0.26 -5.17
N ALA A 43 -7.11 1.03 -5.28
CA ALA A 43 -5.85 1.50 -5.82
C ALA A 43 -4.73 1.28 -4.80
N SER A 44 -3.52 0.96 -5.28
CA SER A 44 -2.31 0.92 -4.46
C SER A 44 -1.55 2.24 -4.56
N HIS A 45 -0.96 2.68 -3.45
CA HIS A 45 -0.06 3.82 -3.40
C HIS A 45 1.22 3.43 -2.66
N TYR A 46 2.36 3.77 -3.26
CA TYR A 46 3.66 3.58 -2.64
C TYR A 46 4.08 4.87 -1.95
N LEU A 47 4.42 4.77 -0.67
CA LEU A 47 4.90 5.88 0.15
C LEU A 47 6.31 5.57 0.61
N ARG A 48 7.21 6.56 0.50
CA ARG A 48 8.54 6.48 1.11
C ARG A 48 8.56 7.29 2.38
N VAL A 49 8.70 6.63 3.52
CA VAL A 49 8.83 7.28 4.83
C VAL A 49 10.31 7.39 5.18
N ALA A 50 10.80 8.62 5.34
CA ALA A 50 12.13 8.88 5.88
C ALA A 50 12.01 9.27 7.36
N VAL A 51 12.67 8.50 8.23
CA VAL A 51 12.67 8.74 9.68
C VAL A 51 14.05 9.23 10.10
N THR A 52 14.11 10.39 10.74
CA THR A 52 15.37 11.00 11.20
C THR A 52 15.57 10.82 12.70
N GLY A 53 16.81 10.48 13.05
CA GLY A 53 17.31 10.39 14.41
C GLY A 53 18.19 11.59 14.76
N ARG A 54 18.79 11.54 15.94
CA ARG A 54 19.84 12.46 16.39
C ARG A 54 20.99 11.62 16.92
N THR A 55 22.16 11.70 16.30
CA THR A 55 23.34 10.98 16.76
C THR A 55 23.76 11.51 18.15
N GLY A 56 24.04 10.60 19.07
CA GLY A 56 24.55 10.90 20.40
C GLY A 56 25.74 10.02 20.73
N HIS A 57 26.60 10.47 21.64
CA HIS A 57 27.70 9.65 22.15
C HIS A 57 27.13 8.41 22.85
N PRO A 58 27.68 7.20 22.65
CA PRO A 58 27.17 5.99 23.29
C PRO A 58 27.05 6.10 24.81
N GLY A 59 27.99 6.75 25.49
CA GLY A 59 27.92 6.99 26.94
C GLY A 59 26.92 8.07 27.42
N ALA A 60 26.24 8.78 26.53
CA ALA A 60 25.23 9.81 26.85
C ALA A 60 23.93 9.51 26.11
N HIS A 61 23.35 8.35 26.44
CA HIS A 61 22.18 7.77 25.78
C HIS A 61 20.95 8.69 25.78
N ASP A 62 20.82 9.57 26.76
CA ASP A 62 19.74 10.55 26.91
C ASP A 62 19.73 11.63 25.81
N ARG A 63 20.85 11.84 25.14
CA ARG A 63 20.99 12.88 24.10
C ARG A 63 20.76 12.36 22.69
N GLY A 64 20.88 11.06 22.47
CA GLY A 64 20.63 10.40 21.18
C GLY A 64 19.15 10.11 20.93
N LEU A 65 18.72 10.15 19.67
CA LEU A 65 17.40 9.68 19.23
C LEU A 65 17.58 8.65 18.12
N SER A 66 17.17 7.41 18.34
CA SER A 66 17.31 6.35 17.36
C SER A 66 16.25 6.46 16.26
N ALA A 67 16.69 6.65 15.02
CA ALA A 67 15.82 6.56 13.85
C ALA A 67 15.21 5.16 13.71
N VAL A 68 15.97 4.12 14.07
CA VAL A 68 15.55 2.72 13.99
C VAL A 68 14.41 2.43 14.95
N GLN A 69 14.50 2.90 16.20
CA GLN A 69 13.41 2.71 17.18
C GLN A 69 12.14 3.44 16.77
N LYS A 70 12.26 4.66 16.23
CA LYS A 70 11.12 5.40 15.67
C LYS A 70 10.47 4.68 14.49
N MET A 71 11.28 4.10 13.59
CA MET A 71 10.76 3.31 12.46
C MET A 71 10.06 2.03 12.93
N LEU A 72 10.62 1.35 13.95
CA LEU A 72 9.97 0.20 14.57
C LEU A 72 8.60 0.59 15.12
N GLU A 73 8.52 1.68 15.89
CA GLU A 73 7.26 2.18 16.43
C GLU A 73 6.24 2.50 15.32
N LEU A 74 6.66 3.16 14.24
CA LEU A 74 5.80 3.43 13.09
C LEU A 74 5.26 2.14 12.46
N THR A 75 6.11 1.15 12.21
CA THR A 75 5.71 -0.14 11.65
C THR A 75 4.72 -0.86 12.58
N THR A 76 4.96 -0.83 13.90
CA THR A 76 4.02 -1.40 14.88
C THR A 76 2.67 -0.70 14.87
N ARG A 77 2.65 0.63 14.74
CA ARG A 77 1.40 1.42 14.67
C ARG A 77 0.62 1.21 13.38
N LEU A 78 1.31 0.97 12.27
CA LEU A 78 0.69 0.59 10.99
C LEU A 78 0.03 -0.79 11.08
N GLY A 79 0.58 -1.68 11.92
CA GLY A 79 0.03 -3.01 12.12
C GLY A 79 0.19 -3.92 10.90
N PRO A 80 -0.40 -5.12 10.93
CA PRO A 80 -0.35 -6.03 9.80
C PRO A 80 -1.23 -5.50 8.64
N MET A 81 -0.74 -5.68 7.41
CA MET A 81 -1.40 -5.17 6.20
C MET A 81 -2.85 -5.66 6.00
N HIS A 82 -3.20 -6.82 6.55
CA HIS A 82 -4.53 -7.41 6.40
C HIS A 82 -5.56 -6.93 7.43
N GLU A 83 -5.14 -6.11 8.40
CA GLU A 83 -6.03 -5.53 9.40
C GLU A 83 -6.36 -4.08 9.08
N ALA A 84 -7.65 -3.75 9.22
CA ALA A 84 -8.13 -2.39 9.08
C ALA A 84 -7.56 -1.48 10.19
N ILE A 85 -7.02 -0.33 9.81
CA ILE A 85 -6.69 0.72 10.79
C ILE A 85 -8.00 1.23 11.41
N ARG A 86 -8.02 1.36 12.74
CA ARG A 86 -9.22 1.77 13.49
C ARG A 86 -9.52 3.26 13.27
N PRO A 87 -10.77 3.64 12.93
CA PRO A 87 -11.18 5.04 12.89
C PRO A 87 -10.99 5.73 14.26
N GLY A 88 -10.61 7.01 14.26
CA GLY A 88 -10.34 7.77 15.48
C GLY A 88 -9.04 7.40 16.21
N GLY A 89 -8.19 6.58 15.58
CA GLY A 89 -6.85 6.25 16.08
C GLY A 89 -5.81 7.34 15.76
N TRP A 90 -4.55 6.92 15.62
CA TRP A 90 -3.42 7.83 15.38
C TRP A 90 -3.37 8.41 13.95
N MET A 91 -4.12 7.84 13.00
CA MET A 91 -4.18 8.26 11.60
C MET A 91 -5.57 8.79 11.27
N THR A 92 -5.64 9.92 10.58
CA THR A 92 -6.92 10.52 10.13
C THR A 92 -7.28 10.02 8.74
N PHE A 93 -8.47 9.46 8.59
CA PHE A 93 -9.04 9.01 7.30
C PHE A 93 -10.56 8.94 7.41
N ARG A 94 -11.26 8.94 6.26
CA ARG A 94 -12.72 8.76 6.22
C ARG A 94 -13.05 7.30 5.86
N PRO A 95 -13.59 6.48 6.79
CA PRO A 95 -13.90 5.08 6.51
C PRO A 95 -14.97 4.95 5.42
N ASN A 96 -14.92 3.85 4.68
CA ASN A 96 -15.95 3.46 3.71
C ASN A 96 -16.36 2.00 3.96
N PRO A 97 -17.63 1.71 4.33
CA PRO A 97 -18.10 0.35 4.53
C PRO A 97 -17.96 -0.54 3.29
N ALA A 98 -18.03 0.04 2.08
CA ALA A 98 -17.82 -0.68 0.83
C ALA A 98 -16.33 -1.03 0.54
N CYS A 99 -15.40 -0.45 1.30
CA CYS A 99 -13.95 -0.67 1.19
C CYS A 99 -13.35 -0.82 2.59
N GLY A 100 -13.91 -1.75 3.38
CA GLY A 100 -13.54 -1.93 4.79
C GLY A 100 -12.03 -1.96 5.01
N GLY A 101 -11.54 -1.04 5.84
CA GLY A 101 -10.14 -0.98 6.26
C GLY A 101 -9.17 -0.18 5.39
N LEU A 102 -9.60 0.33 4.23
CA LEU A 102 -8.72 1.07 3.33
C LEU A 102 -8.86 2.60 3.52
N PRO A 103 -7.76 3.32 3.79
CA PRO A 103 -7.80 4.79 3.90
C PRO A 103 -8.10 5.43 2.54
N ARG A 104 -8.91 6.50 2.55
CA ARG A 104 -9.10 7.39 1.40
C ARG A 104 -8.41 8.72 1.68
N TYR A 105 -7.69 9.22 0.67
CA TYR A 105 -7.05 10.53 0.66
C TYR A 105 -8.00 11.59 0.09
#